data_AF-A0A849FVV2-F1
#
_entry.id   AF-A0A849FVV2-F1
#
_cell.length_a   1.000
_cell.length_b   1.000
_cell.length_c   1.000
_cell.angle_alpha   90.00
_cell.angle_beta   90.00
_cell.angle_gamma   90.00
#
_symmetry.space_group_name_H-M   'P 1'
#
loop_
_entity.id
_entity.type
_entity.pdbx_description
1 polymer ?
#
loop_
_entity_poly.entity_id
_entity_poly.type
_entity_poly.pdbx_seq_one_letter_code
_entity_poly.pdbx_strand_id
1 'polypeptide(L)' 'MELNNLKPAEGSTKKRKRVGRGEGSGHGGTSTRGHKGAKSRSG' A
#
# COMPACT_ATOMS: atom_id res chain seq x y z
N MET A 1 -14.49 6.80 29.09
CA MET A 1 -13.83 6.89 27.76
C MET A 1 -14.61 7.88 26.94
N GLU A 2 -13.98 8.94 26.48
CA GLU A 2 -14.58 9.92 25.57
C GLU A 2 -14.19 9.59 24.13
N LEU A 3 -15.03 9.92 23.15
CA LEU A 3 -14.84 9.54 21.75
C LEU A 3 -13.54 10.09 21.13
N ASN A 4 -13.08 11.24 21.60
CA ASN A 4 -11.84 11.93 21.20
C ASN A 4 -10.56 11.24 21.70
N ASN A 5 -10.62 10.39 22.73
CA ASN A 5 -9.45 9.72 23.32
C ASN A 5 -9.41 8.22 23.01
N LEU A 6 -10.19 7.75 22.03
CA LEU A 6 -10.14 6.36 21.59
C LEU A 6 -8.85 6.10 20.81
N LYS A 7 -7.97 5.28 21.38
CA LYS A 7 -6.74 4.82 20.72
C LYS A 7 -6.83 3.32 20.46
N PRO A 8 -6.55 2.85 19.23
CA PRO A 8 -6.51 1.42 18.94
C PRO A 8 -5.34 0.75 19.66
N ALA A 9 -5.42 -0.57 19.84
CA ALA A 9 -4.31 -1.36 20.36
C ALA A 9 -3.06 -1.21 19.47
N GLU A 10 -1.88 -1.22 20.07
CA GLU A 10 -0.63 -1.07 19.31
C GLU A 10 -0.49 -2.17 18.25
N GLY A 11 -0.15 -1.78 17.02
CA GLY A 11 -0.01 -2.70 15.89
C GLY A 11 -1.31 -3.22 15.26
N SER A 12 -2.48 -2.95 15.85
CA SER A 12 -3.77 -3.41 15.32
C SER A 12 -4.14 -2.76 13.97
N THR A 13 -3.63 -1.56 13.69
CA THR A 13 -3.85 -0.84 12.43
C THR A 13 -2.59 -0.79 11.58
N LYS A 14 -2.70 -1.17 10.30
CA LYS A 14 -1.60 -1.11 9.32
C LYS A 14 -1.99 -0.24 8.12
N LYS A 15 -1.02 0.49 7.57
CA LYS A 15 -1.23 1.30 6.37
C LYS A 15 -1.36 0.39 5.15
N ARG A 16 -2.39 0.60 4.33
CA ARG A 16 -2.57 -0.10 3.04
C ARG A 16 -1.43 0.26 2.07
N LYS A 17 -0.96 -0.75 1.32
CA LYS A 17 -0.09 -0.55 0.17
C LYS A 17 -0.81 0.24 -0.94
N ARG A 18 -0.26 1.38 -1.34
CA ARG A 18 -0.76 2.20 -2.46
C ARG A 18 0.25 2.13 -3.62
N VAL A 19 -0.06 1.30 -4.62
CA VAL A 19 0.80 1.08 -5.80
C VAL A 19 0.63 2.19 -6.84
N GLY A 20 1.68 2.45 -7.63
CA GLY A 20 1.68 3.43 -8.71
C GLY A 20 1.57 4.89 -8.22
N ARG A 21 2.26 5.26 -7.14
CA ARG A 21 2.24 6.61 -6.54
C ARG A 21 3.65 7.22 -6.44
N GLY A 22 4.39 7.18 -7.54
CA GLY A 22 5.75 7.73 -7.65
C GLY A 22 6.85 6.86 -7.03
N GLU A 23 8.11 7.19 -7.32
CA GLU A 23 9.28 6.40 -6.89
C GLU A 23 9.48 6.43 -5.38
N GLY A 24 9.29 7.58 -4.73
CA GLY A 24 9.38 7.71 -3.28
C GLY A 24 8.39 6.84 -2.50
N SER A 25 7.34 6.31 -3.16
CA SER A 25 6.44 5.33 -2.53
C SER A 25 7.03 3.91 -2.45
N GLY A 26 8.14 3.63 -3.13
CA GLY A 26 8.71 2.28 -3.33
C GLY A 26 7.86 1.37 -4.23
N HIS A 27 6.72 1.87 -4.73
CA HIS A 27 5.73 1.09 -5.46
C HIS A 27 5.29 1.79 -6.76
N GLY A 28 6.03 2.79 -7.23
CA GLY A 28 5.78 3.51 -8.47
C GLY A 28 6.04 2.63 -9.70
N GLY A 29 7.24 2.75 -10.27
CA GLY A 29 7.75 2.09 -11.48
C GLY A 29 6.85 0.99 -12.08
N THR A 30 7.20 -0.27 -11.85
CA THR A 30 6.44 -1.42 -12.38
C THR A 30 5.20 -1.76 -11.54
N SER A 31 4.84 -0.91 -10.57
CA SER A 31 3.73 -1.15 -9.63
C SER A 31 3.78 -2.53 -8.98
N THR A 32 5.00 -3.00 -8.68
CA THR A 32 5.32 -4.32 -8.11
C THR A 32 4.98 -5.53 -8.98
N ARG A 33 4.71 -5.33 -10.27
CA ARG A 33 4.43 -6.43 -11.22
C ARG A 33 5.67 -6.92 -11.96
N GLY A 34 6.82 -6.26 -11.80
CA GLY A 34 8.03 -6.57 -12.55
C GLY A 34 7.96 -6.13 -14.02
N HIS A 35 8.93 -6.56 -14.82
CA HIS A 35 9.03 -6.19 -16.23
C HIS A 35 8.46 -7.27 -17.14
N LYS A 36 7.49 -6.90 -18.00
CA LYS A 36 6.90 -7.76 -19.05
C LYS A 36 6.26 -9.06 -18.46
N GLY A 37 5.97 -10.03 -19.34
CA GLY A 37 5.32 -11.29 -18.99
C GLY A 37 3.80 -11.19 -18.88
N ALA A 38 3.11 -12.34 -18.89
CA ALA A 38 1.65 -12.40 -18.83
C ALA A 38 1.10 -11.75 -17.55
N LYS A 39 1.74 -12.01 -16.41
CA LYS A 39 1.33 -11.50 -15.07
C LYS A 39 1.51 -9.98 -14.91
N SER A 40 2.24 -9.30 -15.79
CA SER A 40 2.34 -7.84 -15.74
C SER A 40 1.21 -7.12 -16.48
N ARG A 41 0.49 -7.84 -17.35
CA ARG A 41 -0.59 -7.30 -18.18
C ARG A 41 -1.90 -7.30 -17.39
N SER A 42 -2.87 -6.52 -17.86
CA SER A 42 -4.21 -6.51 -17.28
C SER A 42 -5.00 -7.70 -17.80
N GLY A 43 -5.78 -8.33 -16.92
CA GLY A 43 -6.51 -9.58 -17.18
C GLY A 43 -6.07 -10.65 -16.20
#